data_AF-X5E3W6-F1
#
_entry.id   AF-X5E3W6-F1
#
_cell.length_a   1.000
_cell.length_b   1.000
_cell.length_c   1.000
_cell.angle_alpha   90.00
_cell.angle_beta   90.00
_cell.angle_gamma   90.00
#
_symmetry.space_group_name_H-M   'P 1'
#
loop_
_entity.id
_entity.type
_entity.pdbx_description
1 polymer ?
#
loop_
_entity_poly.entity_id
_entity_poly.type
_entity_poly.pdbx_seq_one_letter_code
_entity_poly.pdbx_strand_id
1 'polypeptide(L)' 'MSDDFNTGSVTLFMWLLTIAISIGAGVLTWNWIEPDNFWGFFGFLFAWGILSKIGHLIVFGLFAALFGRS' A
#
# COMPACT_ATOMS: atom_id res chain seq x y z
N MET A 1 6.16 32.19 -3.70
CA MET A 1 6.24 31.10 -2.69
C MET A 1 4.81 30.68 -2.39
N SER A 2 4.27 29.77 -3.22
CA SER A 2 2.88 29.31 -3.09
C SER A 2 2.68 27.84 -3.49
N ASP A 3 3.75 27.11 -3.84
CA ASP A 3 3.64 25.71 -4.30
C ASP A 3 4.20 24.68 -3.30
N ASP A 4 4.80 25.12 -2.19
CA ASP A 4 5.34 24.23 -1.15
C ASP A 4 4.24 23.56 -0.32
N PHE A 5 3.13 24.27 -0.04
CA PHE A 5 2.00 23.72 0.72
C PHE A 5 1.24 22.63 -0.05
N ASN A 6 1.09 22.81 -1.37
CA ASN A 6 0.35 21.86 -2.21
C ASN A 6 1.18 20.60 -2.52
N THR A 7 2.49 20.76 -2.69
CA THR A 7 3.42 19.63 -2.82
C THR A 7 3.52 18.85 -1.50
N GLY A 8 3.52 19.54 -0.36
CA GLY A 8 3.51 18.92 0.97
C GLY A 8 2.23 18.14 1.27
N SER A 9 1.06 18.66 0.90
CA SER A 9 -0.23 17.99 1.12
C SER A 9 -0.37 16.73 0.27
N VAL A 10 0.02 16.77 -1.02
CA VAL A 10 0.04 15.59 -1.90
C VAL A 10 1.01 14.54 -1.39
N THR A 11 2.20 14.95 -0.92
CA THR A 11 3.19 14.03 -0.33
C THR A 11 2.63 13.34 0.92
N LEU A 12 2.01 14.08 1.84
CA LEU A 12 1.35 13.52 3.02
C LEU A 12 0.23 12.54 2.64
N PHE A 13 -0.56 12.87 1.62
CA PHE A 13 -1.64 12.02 1.14
C PHE A 13 -1.11 10.70 0.57
N MET A 14 -0.02 10.73 -0.21
CA MET A 14 0.64 9.52 -0.73
C MET A 14 1.22 8.64 0.40
N TRP A 15 1.76 9.26 1.45
CA TRP A 15 2.23 8.54 2.64
C TRP A 15 1.08 7.85 3.39
N LEU A 16 -0.04 8.55 3.60
CA LEU A 16 -1.23 7.96 4.22
C LEU A 16 -1.80 6.81 3.39
N LEU A 17 -1.85 6.95 2.06
CA LEU A 17 -2.23 5.87 1.15
C LEU A 17 -1.30 4.67 1.27
N THR A 18 0.02 4.89 1.30
CA THR A 18 1.02 3.83 1.47
C THR A 18 0.80 3.06 2.77
N ILE A 19 0.55 3.77 3.88
CA ILE A 19 0.25 3.17 5.18
C ILE A 19 -1.05 2.38 5.11
N ALA A 20 -2.10 2.94 4.52
CA ALA A 20 -3.40 2.28 4.37
C ALA A 20 -3.31 1.00 3.52
N ILE A 21 -2.55 1.02 2.42
CA ILE A 21 -2.28 -0.15 1.58
C ILE A 21 -1.53 -1.22 2.36
N SER A 22 -0.50 -0.82 3.11
CA SER A 22 0.31 -1.74 3.91
C SER A 22 -0.53 -2.45 4.99
N ILE A 23 -1.35 -1.69 5.71
CA ILE A 23 -2.28 -2.22 6.73
C ILE A 23 -3.35 -3.10 6.07
N GLY A 24 -3.98 -2.64 4.99
CA GLY A 24 -5.00 -3.40 4.26
C GLY A 24 -4.47 -4.72 3.70
N ALA A 25 -3.28 -4.70 3.11
CA ALA A 25 -2.59 -5.90 2.65
C ALA A 25 -2.25 -6.82 3.82
N GLY A 26 -1.85 -6.27 4.97
CA GLY A 26 -1.56 -7.05 6.18
C GLY A 26 -2.81 -7.77 6.68
N VAL A 27 -3.94 -7.07 6.80
CA VAL A 27 -5.23 -7.64 7.22
C VAL A 27 -5.73 -8.69 6.24
N LEU A 28 -5.62 -8.45 4.93
CA LEU A 28 -6.07 -9.41 3.92
C LEU A 28 -5.19 -10.65 3.89
N THR A 29 -3.87 -10.49 4.10
CA THR A 29 -2.96 -11.62 4.25
C THR A 29 -3.23 -12.40 5.54
N TRP A 30 -3.58 -11.72 6.62
CA TRP A 30 -3.91 -12.36 7.91
C TRP A 30 -5.17 -13.23 7.81
N ASN A 31 -6.12 -12.86 6.96
CA ASN A 31 -7.30 -13.69 6.67
C ASN A 31 -6.99 -14.93 5.81
N TRP A 32 -5.85 -14.97 5.11
CA TRP A 32 -5.45 -16.08 4.25
C TRP A 32 -4.42 -17.00 4.88
N ILE A 33 -3.50 -16.42 5.65
CA ILE A 33 -2.41 -17.12 6.31
C ILE A 33 -2.39 -16.63 7.75
N GLU A 34 -3.01 -17.41 8.63
CA GLU A 34 -2.91 -17.18 10.07
C GLU A 34 -1.47 -17.54 10.51
N PRO A 35 -0.71 -16.59 11.08
CA PRO A 35 0.64 -16.86 11.56
C PRO A 35 0.59 -17.53 12.94
N ASP A 36 0.02 -18.72 13.01
CA ASP A 36 -0.14 -19.52 14.23
C ASP A 36 1.13 -20.32 14.58
N ASN A 37 2.05 -20.46 13.63
CA ASN A 37 3.30 -21.21 13.77
C ASN A 37 4.46 -20.52 13.02
N PHE A 38 5.71 -20.91 13.35
CA PHE A 38 6.93 -20.26 12.85
C PHE A 38 7.00 -20.21 11.32
N TRP A 39 6.50 -21.24 10.64
CA TRP A 39 6.42 -21.29 9.18
C TRP A 39 5.26 -20.46 8.61
N GLY A 40 4.12 -20.41 9.29
CA GLY A 40 3.00 -19.52 8.97
C GLY A 40 3.40 -18.04 9.02
N PHE A 41 4.28 -17.65 9.95
CA PHE A 41 4.85 -16.29 9.99
C PHE A 41 5.68 -15.96 8.74
N PHE A 42 6.53 -16.87 8.27
CA PHE A 42 7.27 -16.66 7.02
C PHE A 42 6.34 -16.65 5.80
N GLY A 43 5.31 -17.50 5.78
CA GLY A 43 4.27 -17.49 4.76
C GLY A 43 3.50 -16.16 4.72
N PHE A 44 3.13 -15.64 5.90
CA PHE A 44 2.49 -14.35 6.07
C PHE A 44 3.41 -13.22 5.59
N LEU A 45 4.68 -13.18 5.98
CA LEU A 45 5.62 -12.15 5.52
C LEU A 45 5.81 -12.16 4.01
N PHE A 46 5.94 -13.35 3.41
CA PHE A 46 6.13 -13.48 1.97
C PHE A 46 4.89 -13.05 1.19
N ALA A 47 3.71 -13.54 1.61
CA ALA A 47 2.43 -13.17 1.01
C ALA A 47 2.11 -11.69 1.22
N TRP A 48 2.33 -11.15 2.42
CA TRP A 48 2.11 -9.74 2.74
C TRP A 48 3.03 -8.83 1.94
N GLY A 49 4.31 -9.21 1.78
CA GLY A 49 5.25 -8.47 0.95
C GLY A 49 4.85 -8.44 -0.53
N ILE A 50 4.38 -9.56 -1.07
CA ILE A 50 3.86 -9.65 -2.45
C ILE A 50 2.58 -8.81 -2.59
N LEU A 51 1.64 -8.98 -1.67
CA LEU A 51 0.34 -8.29 -1.71
C LEU A 51 0.50 -6.77 -1.55
N SER A 52 1.46 -6.32 -0.73
CA SER A 52 1.80 -4.91 -0.58
C SER A 52 2.37 -4.32 -1.87
N LYS A 53 3.21 -5.07 -2.62
CA LYS A 53 3.69 -4.63 -3.95
C LYS A 53 2.55 -4.52 -4.96
N ILE A 54 1.64 -5.50 -4.97
CA ILE A 54 0.46 -5.47 -5.84
C ILE A 54 -0.45 -4.29 -5.49
N GLY A 55 -0.70 -4.05 -4.19
CA GLY A 55 -1.49 -2.90 -3.73
C GLY A 55 -0.90 -1.55 -4.15
N HIS A 56 0.43 -1.39 -4.05
CA HIS A 56 1.10 -0.19 -4.55
C HIS A 56 0.99 -0.03 -6.07
N LEU A 57 1.11 -1.12 -6.84
CA LEU A 57 0.94 -1.08 -8.29
C LEU A 57 -0.48 -0.70 -8.70
N ILE A 58 -1.50 -1.22 -8.00
CA ILE A 58 -2.90 -0.86 -8.23
C ILE A 58 -3.13 0.61 -7.93
N VAL A 59 -2.61 1.13 -6.82
CA VAL A 59 -2.76 2.54 -6.46
C VAL A 59 -2.01 3.45 -7.41
N PHE A 60 -0.78 3.12 -7.82
CA PHE A 60 -0.06 3.87 -8.84
C PHE A 60 -0.80 3.84 -10.19
N GLY A 61 -1.31 2.68 -10.59
CA GLY A 61 -2.10 2.53 -11.81
C GLY A 61 -3.40 3.34 -11.77
N LEU A 62 -4.09 3.35 -10.63
CA LEU A 62 -5.30 4.14 -10.42
C LEU A 62 -5.00 5.64 -10.42
N PHE A 63 -3.94 6.08 -9.73
CA PHE A 63 -3.48 7.47 -9.77
C PHE A 63 -3.10 7.89 -11.19
N ALA A 64 -2.34 7.08 -11.92
CA ALA A 64 -1.97 7.36 -13.29
C ALA A 64 -3.19 7.41 -14.22
N ALA A 65 -4.19 6.55 -14.03
CA ALA A 65 -5.41 6.56 -14.82
C ALA A 65 -6.31 7.78 -14.54
N LEU A 66 -6.40 8.20 -13.27
CA LEU A 66 -7.26 9.32 -12.83
C LEU A 66 -6.61 10.68 -13.06
N PHE A 67 -5.31 10.82 -12.80
CA PHE A 67 -4.56 12.08 -12.91
C PHE A 67 -3.73 12.21 -14.20
N GLY A 68 -3.43 11.11 -14.91
CA GLY A 68 -2.65 11.15 -16.15
C GLY A 68 -3.44 11.47 -17.42
N ARG A 69 -4.74 11.81 -17.29
CA ARG A 69 -5.63 12.19 -18.41
C ARG A 69 -5.88 13.70 -18.50
N SER A 70 -4.95 14.54 -18.05
CA SER A 70 -4.97 16.00 -18.24
C SER A 70 -3.94 16.45 -19.27
#